data_AF-A0A257QI32-F1
#
_entry.id   AF-A0A257QI32-F1
#
_cell.length_a   1.000
_cell.length_b   1.000
_cell.length_c   1.000
_cell.angle_alpha   90.00
_cell.angle_beta   90.00
_cell.angle_gamma   90.00
#
_symmetry.space_group_name_H-M   'P 1'
#
loop_
_entity.id
_entity.type
_entity.pdbx_description
1 polymer ?
#
loop_
_entity_poly.entity_id
_entity_poly.type
_entity_poly.pdbx_seq_one_letter_code
_entity_poly.pdbx_strand_id
1 'polypeptide(L)'
;QAQAIGNHAYGLQFHMELTHTTAAEWGAIPQYIAALERVKGPGALPGIQASVEQNFPALHSAATTIFSNFLNIAARTISAQQAA
;
A
#
# COMPACT_ATOMS: atom_id res chain seq x y z
N GLN A 1 -1.81 -2.01 9.31
CA GLN A 1 -1.02 -1.72 10.55
C GLN A 1 0.23 -0.94 10.16
N ALA A 2 0.71 -0.04 11.00
CA ALA A 2 1.96 0.70 10.80
C ALA A 2 2.79 0.70 12.08
N GLN A 3 4.12 0.68 11.95
CA GLN A 3 5.08 0.67 13.07
C GLN A 3 6.30 1.54 12.71
N ALA A 4 6.95 2.11 13.72
CA ALA A 4 8.20 2.85 13.57
C ALA A 4 9.19 2.52 14.70
N ILE A 5 10.48 2.49 14.38
CA ILE A 5 11.58 2.29 15.33
C ILE A 5 12.44 3.55 15.36
N GLY A 6 12.19 4.40 16.35
CA GLY A 6 12.81 5.72 16.46
C GLY A 6 12.67 6.51 15.15
N ASN A 7 13.76 7.15 14.72
CA ASN A 7 13.81 7.91 13.48
C ASN A 7 14.41 7.12 12.30
N HIS A 8 14.63 5.81 12.46
CA HIS A 8 15.49 5.05 11.54
C HIS A 8 14.71 4.09 10.63
N ALA A 9 13.58 3.56 11.10
CA ALA A 9 12.82 2.58 10.33
C ALA A 9 11.31 2.76 10.48
N TYR A 10 10.61 2.61 9.36
CA TYR A 10 9.15 2.59 9.27
C TYR A 10 8.72 1.29 8.60
N GLY A 11 7.66 0.67 9.12
CA GLY A 11 7.09 -0.56 8.58
C GLY A 11 5.58 -0.43 8.39
N LEU A 12 5.08 -0.92 7.27
CA LEU A 12 3.66 -0.91 6.91
C LEU A 12 3.23 -2.33 6.55
N GLN A 13 2.12 -2.78 7.14
CA GLN A 13 1.50 -4.07 6.83
C GLN A 13 0.16 -3.85 6.17
N PHE A 14 0.21 -3.47 4.90
CA PHE A 14 -0.85 -3.37 3.90
C PHE A 14 -0.21 -2.94 2.58
N HIS A 15 -0.92 -3.13 1.47
CA HIS A 15 -0.48 -2.64 0.16
C HIS A 15 -0.92 -1.19 -0.01
N MET A 16 0.04 -0.28 0.11
CA MET A 16 -0.20 1.16 -0.04
C MET A 16 -0.02 1.61 -1.50
N GLU A 17 0.73 0.82 -2.27
CA GLU A 17 1.18 1.07 -3.64
C GLU A 17 0.15 0.70 -4.70
N LEU A 18 -1.12 0.56 -4.32
CA LEU A 18 -2.20 0.17 -5.23
C LEU A 18 -2.39 1.21 -6.34
N THR A 19 -2.50 0.71 -7.57
CA THR A 19 -2.97 1.46 -8.74
C THR A 19 -4.41 1.04 -9.08
N HIS A 20 -5.05 1.76 -10.01
CA HIS A 20 -6.36 1.37 -10.53
C HIS A 20 -6.37 -0.04 -11.17
N THR A 21 -5.21 -0.53 -11.62
CA THR A 21 -5.11 -1.84 -12.28
C THR A 21 -4.73 -2.97 -11.33
N THR A 22 -4.16 -2.68 -10.15
CA THR A 22 -3.59 -3.72 -9.27
C THR A 22 -4.59 -4.80 -8.88
N ALA A 23 -5.84 -4.43 -8.54
CA ALA A 23 -6.86 -5.41 -8.16
C ALA A 23 -7.28 -6.31 -9.33
N ALA A 24 -7.23 -5.79 -10.57
CA ALA A 24 -7.49 -6.57 -11.76
C ALA A 24 -6.32 -7.48 -12.11
N GLU A 25 -5.09 -6.97 -12.05
CA GLU A 25 -3.85 -7.71 -12.30
C GLU A 25 -3.69 -8.89 -11.34
N TRP A 26 -3.93 -8.67 -10.04
CA TRP A 26 -3.89 -9.76 -9.06
C TRP A 26 -5.06 -10.73 -9.22
N GLY A 27 -6.22 -10.21 -9.63
CA GLY A 27 -7.38 -11.01 -9.99
C GLY A 27 -7.16 -11.94 -11.19
N ALA A 28 -6.10 -11.73 -11.99
CA ALA A 28 -5.71 -12.63 -13.07
C ALA A 28 -4.81 -13.80 -12.59
N ILE A 29 -4.37 -13.80 -11.34
CA ILE A 29 -3.47 -14.82 -10.77
C ILE A 29 -4.31 -15.88 -10.04
N PRO A 30 -4.40 -17.13 -10.54
CA PRO A 30 -5.27 -18.16 -9.94
C PRO A 30 -4.96 -18.43 -8.45
N GLN A 31 -3.68 -18.39 -8.07
CA GLN A 31 -3.23 -18.61 -6.70
C GLN A 31 -3.67 -17.48 -5.77
N TYR A 32 -3.73 -16.24 -6.27
CA TYR A 32 -4.24 -15.11 -5.51
C TYR A 32 -5.75 -15.27 -5.28
N ILE A 33 -6.52 -15.63 -6.30
CA ILE A 33 -7.96 -15.90 -6.16
C ILE A 33 -8.20 -17.00 -5.13
N ALA A 34 -7.49 -18.13 -5.24
CA ALA A 34 -7.65 -19.25 -4.31
C ALA A 34 -7.29 -18.85 -2.86
N ALA A 35 -6.24 -18.05 -2.67
CA ALA A 35 -5.87 -17.53 -1.35
C ALA A 35 -6.93 -16.53 -0.81
N LEU A 36 -7.43 -15.64 -1.68
CA LEU A 36 -8.46 -14.67 -1.35
C LEU A 36 -9.75 -15.38 -0.90
N GLU A 37 -10.20 -16.38 -1.66
CA GLU A 37 -11.42 -17.13 -1.35
C GLU A 37 -11.29 -17.97 -0.08
N ARG A 38 -10.09 -18.49 0.22
CA ARG A 38 -9.83 -19.17 1.50
C ARG A 38 -10.02 -18.25 2.70
N VAL A 39 -9.71 -16.97 2.55
CA VAL A 39 -9.77 -15.97 3.64
C VAL A 39 -11.14 -15.28 3.71
N LYS A 40 -11.75 -14.97 2.57
CA LYS A 40 -12.97 -14.14 2.47
C LYS A 40 -14.21 -14.87 1.97
N GLY A 41 -14.09 -16.14 1.58
CA GLY A 41 -15.17 -16.96 1.05
C GLY A 41 -15.18 -17.01 -0.49
N PRO A 42 -15.87 -18.01 -1.08
CA PRO A 42 -15.98 -18.17 -2.53
C PRO A 42 -16.56 -16.92 -3.20
N GLY A 43 -16.01 -16.54 -4.36
CA GLY A 43 -16.47 -15.38 -5.13
C GLY A 43 -16.13 -14.03 -4.51
N ALA A 44 -15.11 -13.93 -3.66
CA ALA A 44 -14.73 -12.68 -2.98
C ALA A 44 -14.09 -11.62 -3.91
N LEU A 45 -13.55 -12.00 -5.07
CA LEU A 45 -12.79 -11.11 -5.96
C LEU A 45 -13.60 -9.89 -6.46
N PRO A 46 -14.83 -10.02 -6.98
CA PRO A 46 -15.61 -8.86 -7.45
C PRO A 46 -15.88 -7.83 -6.35
N GLY A 47 -16.11 -8.29 -5.12
CA GLY A 47 -16.30 -7.41 -3.96
C GLY A 47 -15.05 -6.62 -3.60
N ILE A 48 -13.87 -7.25 -3.67
CA ILE A 48 -12.59 -6.56 -3.50
C ILE A 48 -12.38 -5.51 -4.59
N GLN A 49 -12.59 -5.87 -5.86
CA GLN A 49 -12.41 -4.97 -6.98
C GLN A 49 -13.31 -3.74 -6.88
N ALA A 50 -14.61 -3.93 -6.59
CA ALA A 50 -15.55 -2.84 -6.37
C ALA A 50 -15.15 -1.95 -5.19
N SER A 51 -14.70 -2.54 -4.08
CA SER A 51 -14.25 -1.77 -2.92
C SER A 51 -12.97 -0.97 -3.22
N VAL A 52 -12.03 -1.51 -3.98
CA VAL A 52 -10.81 -0.79 -4.38
C VAL A 52 -11.20 0.39 -5.27
N GLU A 53 -12.03 0.17 -6.28
CA GLU A 53 -12.47 1.24 -7.19
C GLU A 53 -13.19 2.37 -6.44
N GLN A 54 -14.17 2.01 -5.59
CA GLN A 54 -14.92 2.99 -4.80
C GLN A 54 -14.02 3.83 -3.88
N ASN A 55 -12.98 3.23 -3.30
CA ASN A 55 -12.10 3.89 -2.34
C ASN A 55 -10.81 4.42 -2.95
N PHE A 56 -10.60 4.25 -4.26
CA PHE A 56 -9.33 4.57 -4.90
C PHE A 56 -8.86 6.01 -4.66
N PRO A 57 -9.71 7.05 -4.75
CA PRO A 57 -9.26 8.42 -4.48
C PRO A 57 -8.66 8.59 -3.08
N ALA A 58 -9.27 7.95 -2.06
CA ALA A 58 -8.77 8.01 -0.69
C ALA A 58 -7.48 7.20 -0.52
N LEU A 59 -7.41 6.00 -1.11
CA LEU A 59 -6.20 5.16 -1.11
C LEU A 59 -5.03 5.89 -1.77
N HIS A 60 -5.25 6.50 -2.94
CA HIS A 60 -4.23 7.23 -3.68
C HIS A 60 -3.75 8.48 -2.93
N SER A 61 -4.68 9.23 -2.32
CA SER A 61 -4.33 10.38 -1.48
C SER A 61 -3.47 9.96 -0.29
N ALA A 62 -3.86 8.89 0.42
CA ALA A 62 -3.08 8.36 1.54
C ALA A 62 -1.68 7.88 1.11
N ALA A 63 -1.59 7.15 -0.01
CA ALA A 63 -0.32 6.70 -0.57
C ALA A 63 0.61 7.88 -0.89
N THR A 64 0.07 8.92 -1.53
CA THR A 64 0.81 10.14 -1.87
C THR A 64 1.32 10.85 -0.63
N THR A 65 0.48 11.01 0.41
CA THR A 65 0.88 11.65 1.67
C THR A 65 2.00 10.86 2.36
N ILE A 66 1.84 9.55 2.49
CA ILE A 66 2.85 8.71 3.18
C ILE A 66 4.17 8.75 2.41
N PHE A 67 4.15 8.59 1.09
CA PHE A 67 5.36 8.60 0.28
C PHE A 67 6.05 9.98 0.27
N SER A 68 5.28 11.06 0.17
CA SER A 68 5.84 12.43 0.23
C SER A 68 6.50 12.70 1.58
N ASN A 69 5.88 12.28 2.68
CA ASN A 69 6.46 12.39 4.01
C ASN A 69 7.75 11.59 4.14
N PHE A 70 7.77 10.36 3.62
CA PHE A 70 8.96 9.53 3.59
C PHE A 70 10.11 10.20 2.82
N LEU A 71 9.85 10.74 1.62
CA LEU A 71 10.85 11.47 0.84
C LEU A 71 11.38 12.71 1.58
N ASN A 72 10.50 13.47 2.23
CA ASN A 72 10.90 14.63 3.02
C ASN A 72 11.82 14.25 4.20
N ILE A 73 11.53 13.14 4.89
CA ILE A 73 12.36 12.61 5.97
C ILE A 73 13.72 12.15 5.42
N ALA A 74 13.71 11.40 4.31
CA ALA A 74 14.93 10.92 3.67
C ALA A 74 15.84 12.08 3.23
N ALA A 75 15.28 13.09 2.55
CA ALA A 75 16.01 14.27 2.10
C ALA A 75 16.67 15.02 3.28
N ARG A 76 15.91 15.28 4.35
CA ARG A 76 16.45 15.93 5.56
C ARG A 76 17.56 15.13 6.22
N THR A 77 17.41 13.82 6.26
CA THR A 77 18.40 12.91 6.86
C THR A 77 19.71 12.95 6.07
N ILE A 78 19.63 12.88 4.73
CA ILE A 78 20.79 12.96 3.85
C ILE A 78 21.50 14.32 4.00
N SER A 79 20.75 15.43 3.99
CA SER A 79 21.34 16.76 4.16
C SER A 79 22.05 16.92 5.52
N ALA A 80 21.46 16.40 6.60
CA ALA A 80 22.07 16.46 7.93
C ALA A 80 23.37 15.64 8.00
N GLN A 81 23.43 14.47 7.34
CA GLN A 81 24.64 13.66 7.26
C GLN A 81 25.78 14.30 6.47
N GLN A 82 25.45 15.13 5.46
CA GLN A 82 26.46 15.84 4.65
C GLN A 82 27.05 17.07 5.36
N ALA A 83 26.33 17.62 6.34
CA ALA A 83 26.74 18.80 7.10
C ALA A 83 27.54 18.47 8.38
N ALA A 84 27.62 17.19 8.75
CA ALA A 84 28.37 16.67 9.89
C ALA A 84 29.74 16.12 9.45
#